data_AF-A0A251THZ5-F1
#
_entry.id   AF-A0A251THZ5-F1
#
_cell.length_a   1.000
_cell.length_b   1.000
_cell.length_c   1.000
_cell.angle_alpha   90.00
_cell.angle_beta   90.00
_cell.angle_gamma   90.00
#
_symmetry.space_group_name_H-M   'P 1'
#
loop_
_entity.id
_entity.type
_entity.pdbx_description
1 polymer ?
#
loop_
_entity_poly.entity_id
_entity_poly.type
_entity_poly.pdbx_seq_one_letter_code
_entity_poly.pdbx_strand_id
1 'polypeptide(L)'
;MRTRGIVLVANSILNAGELDRAVAALTDAARAVGHRGGYLECADHVERMLGQEFDTSHCSVTEQADAALASAENSYDNLSLPIMDLVVSALKKDDWCQRLKAILDPPITVESSDEEAAGDDGGGDDDGDDGEGNEDDDGEKNEDK
;
A
#
# COMPACT_ATOMS: atom_id res chain seq x y z
N MET A 1 28.63 7.31 5.56
CA MET A 1 28.35 6.14 4.69
C MET A 1 27.43 5.12 5.34
N ARG A 2 27.76 4.51 6.50
CA ARG A 2 26.91 3.44 7.12
C ARG A 2 25.43 3.83 7.31
N THR A 3 25.14 5.04 7.75
CA THR A 3 23.76 5.46 8.04
C THR A 3 22.91 5.65 6.77
N ARG A 4 23.50 6.15 5.67
CA ARG A 4 22.78 6.40 4.41
C ARG A 4 22.29 5.10 3.77
N GLY A 5 23.14 4.08 3.75
CA GLY A 5 22.78 2.80 3.12
C GLY A 5 21.74 1.99 3.87
N ILE A 6 21.78 2.01 5.20
CA ILE A 6 20.74 1.37 6.02
C ILE A 6 19.39 2.05 5.78
N VAL A 7 19.37 3.39 5.69
CA VAL A 7 18.15 4.14 5.39
C VAL A 7 17.61 3.79 3.99
N LEU A 8 18.48 3.65 2.99
CA LEU A 8 18.05 3.23 1.65
C LEU A 8 17.41 1.85 1.65
N VAL A 9 18.02 0.86 2.32
CA VAL A 9 17.44 -0.49 2.41
C VAL A 9 16.11 -0.48 3.16
N ALA A 10 16.02 0.24 4.27
CA ALA A 10 14.78 0.38 5.02
C ALA A 10 13.68 1.02 4.15
N ASN A 11 14.00 2.09 3.41
CA ASN A 11 13.06 2.70 2.49
C ASN A 11 12.66 1.74 1.36
N SER A 12 13.58 0.95 0.81
CA SER A 12 13.24 -0.05 -0.20
C SER A 12 12.29 -1.12 0.32
N ILE A 13 12.41 -1.52 1.60
CA ILE A 13 11.47 -2.45 2.25
C ILE A 13 10.11 -1.79 2.45
N LEU A 14 10.10 -0.58 3.04
CA LEU A 14 8.87 0.12 3.40
C LEU A 14 8.06 0.60 2.19
N ASN A 15 8.71 0.81 1.04
CA ASN A 15 8.04 1.18 -0.21
C ASN A 15 7.88 -0.02 -1.18
N ALA A 16 8.11 -1.24 -0.72
CA ALA A 16 7.90 -2.42 -1.55
C ALA A 16 6.40 -2.70 -1.71
N GLY A 17 5.90 -2.64 -2.95
CA GLY A 17 4.48 -2.91 -3.22
C GLY A 17 4.06 -4.34 -2.84
N GLU A 18 4.99 -5.30 -2.79
CA GLU A 18 4.76 -6.64 -2.26
C GLU A 18 4.37 -6.61 -0.77
N LEU A 19 5.06 -5.78 0.02
CA LEU A 19 4.76 -5.60 1.44
C LEU A 19 3.39 -4.94 1.62
N ASP A 20 3.11 -3.88 0.86
CA ASP A 20 1.82 -3.18 0.92
C ASP A 20 0.65 -4.12 0.62
N ARG A 21 0.76 -4.92 -0.44
CA ARG A 21 -0.26 -5.90 -0.81
C ARG A 21 -0.44 -6.99 0.25
N ALA A 22 0.66 -7.52 0.80
CA ALA A 22 0.60 -8.54 1.82
C ALA A 22 -0.06 -8.02 3.11
N VAL A 23 0.31 -6.82 3.55
CA VAL A 23 -0.27 -6.17 4.73
C VAL A 23 -1.75 -5.83 4.51
N ALA A 24 -2.12 -5.34 3.32
CA ALA A 24 -3.53 -5.08 2.99
C ALA A 24 -4.37 -6.37 3.05
N ALA A 25 -3.90 -7.46 2.42
CA ALA A 25 -4.59 -8.74 2.45
C ALA A 25 -4.72 -9.30 3.88
N LEU A 26 -3.66 -9.20 4.68
CA LEU A 26 -3.67 -9.61 6.08
C LEU A 26 -4.68 -8.81 6.90
N THR A 27 -4.70 -7.48 6.71
CA THR A 27 -5.63 -6.57 7.40
C THR A 27 -7.08 -6.89 7.07
N ASP A 28 -7.39 -7.13 5.79
CA ASP A 28 -8.75 -7.45 5.36
C ASP A 28 -9.21 -8.81 5.85
N ALA A 29 -8.34 -9.82 5.81
CA ALA A 29 -8.65 -11.15 6.34
C ALA A 29 -8.85 -11.13 7.87
N ALA A 30 -7.97 -10.43 8.60
CA ALA A 30 -8.09 -10.29 10.05
C ALA A 30 -9.37 -9.55 10.44
N ARG A 31 -9.72 -8.50 9.68
CA ARG A 31 -10.99 -7.78 9.85
C ARG A 31 -12.18 -8.73 9.65
N ALA A 32 -12.19 -9.54 8.61
CA ALA A 32 -13.27 -10.50 8.36
C ALA A 32 -13.43 -11.49 9.52
N VAL A 33 -12.34 -12.10 9.99
CA VAL A 33 -12.36 -13.00 11.16
C VAL A 33 -12.90 -12.28 12.40
N GLY A 34 -12.46 -11.05 12.65
CA GLY A 34 -12.97 -10.23 13.74
C GLY A 34 -14.48 -9.95 13.65
N HIS A 35 -14.99 -9.59 12.47
CA HIS A 35 -16.43 -9.40 12.25
C HIS A 35 -17.23 -10.68 12.51
N ARG A 36 -16.74 -11.84 12.06
CA ARG A 36 -17.38 -13.13 12.32
C ARG A 36 -17.39 -13.44 13.82
N GLY A 37 -16.26 -13.29 14.50
CA GLY A 37 -16.14 -13.51 15.93
C GLY A 37 -17.11 -12.65 16.73
N GLY A 38 -17.17 -11.35 16.44
CA GLY A 38 -18.09 -10.43 17.08
C GLY A 38 -19.57 -10.74 16.80
N TYR A 39 -19.91 -11.17 15.57
CA TYR A 39 -21.27 -11.60 15.24
C TYR A 39 -21.69 -12.83 16.05
N LEU A 40 -20.82 -13.84 16.14
CA LEU A 40 -21.09 -15.06 16.90
C LEU A 40 -21.22 -14.79 18.40
N GLU A 41 -20.37 -13.91 18.95
CA GLU A 41 -20.50 -13.47 20.34
C GLU A 41 -21.84 -12.77 20.61
N CYS A 42 -22.28 -11.91 19.70
CA CYS A 42 -23.59 -11.26 19.81
C CYS A 42 -24.74 -12.27 19.72
N ALA A 43 -24.69 -13.21 18.77
CA ALA A 43 -25.68 -14.27 18.64
C ALA A 43 -25.78 -15.10 19.93
N ASP A 44 -24.64 -15.54 20.47
CA ASP A 44 -24.56 -16.31 21.71
C ASP A 44 -25.13 -15.54 22.92
N HIS A 45 -24.93 -14.22 23.01
CA HIS A 45 -25.59 -13.40 24.03
C HIS A 45 -27.12 -13.36 23.86
N VAL A 46 -27.62 -13.21 22.64
CA VAL A 46 -29.06 -13.18 22.34
C VAL A 46 -29.70 -14.53 22.64
N GLU A 47 -29.05 -15.63 22.27
CA GLU A 47 -29.52 -17.00 22.55
C GLU A 47 -29.70 -17.23 24.05
N ARG A 48 -28.73 -16.82 24.87
CA ARG A 48 -28.83 -16.95 26.33
C ARG A 48 -29.95 -16.11 26.93
N MET A 49 -30.20 -14.93 26.38
CA MET A 49 -31.26 -14.02 26.86
C MET A 49 -32.65 -14.52 26.48
N LEU A 50 -32.81 -15.06 25.28
CA LEU A 50 -34.11 -15.51 24.76
C LEU A 50 -34.41 -16.98 25.08
N GLY A 51 -33.40 -17.79 25.41
CA GLY A 51 -33.56 -19.23 25.64
C GLY A 51 -33.89 -20.01 24.35
N GLN A 52 -33.57 -19.45 23.19
CA GLN A 52 -33.81 -20.02 21.87
C GLN A 52 -32.58 -19.81 20.99
N GLU A 53 -32.29 -20.76 20.10
CA GLU A 53 -31.24 -20.64 19.07
C GLU A 53 -31.48 -19.44 18.16
N PHE A 54 -30.41 -18.71 17.85
CA PHE A 54 -30.43 -17.50 17.04
C PHE A 54 -29.91 -17.84 15.64
N ASP A 55 -30.62 -17.37 14.61
CA ASP A 55 -30.24 -17.68 13.23
C ASP A 55 -28.95 -16.95 12.84
N THR A 56 -27.89 -17.71 12.64
CA THR A 56 -26.58 -17.21 12.21
C THR A 56 -26.35 -17.32 10.70
N SER A 57 -27.33 -17.86 9.94
CA SER A 57 -27.22 -18.05 8.48
C SER A 57 -27.09 -16.73 7.71
N HIS A 58 -27.50 -15.62 8.31
CA HIS A 58 -27.38 -14.28 7.75
C HIS A 58 -26.02 -13.61 7.99
N CYS A 59 -25.07 -14.28 8.64
CA CYS A 59 -23.71 -13.75 8.77
C CYS A 59 -23.07 -13.64 7.39
N SER A 60 -22.76 -12.42 6.96
CA SER A 60 -22.11 -12.17 5.67
C SER A 60 -20.66 -12.68 5.60
N VAL A 61 -20.10 -13.08 6.75
CA VAL A 61 -18.73 -13.60 6.85
C VAL A 61 -18.74 -15.07 7.22
N THR A 62 -18.18 -15.89 6.34
CA THR A 62 -18.22 -17.35 6.46
C THR A 62 -17.02 -17.90 7.24
N GLU A 63 -17.06 -19.20 7.57
CA GLU A 63 -15.92 -19.95 8.13
C GLU A 63 -14.68 -19.94 7.24
N GLN A 64 -14.82 -19.58 5.96
CA GLN A 64 -13.70 -19.43 5.05
C GLN A 64 -12.78 -18.25 5.44
N ALA A 65 -13.25 -17.31 6.28
CA ALA A 65 -12.45 -16.20 6.76
C ALA A 65 -11.20 -16.67 7.53
N ASP A 66 -11.32 -17.73 8.34
CA ASP A 66 -10.20 -18.28 9.11
C ASP A 66 -9.12 -18.89 8.19
N ALA A 67 -9.56 -19.62 7.15
CA ALA A 67 -8.66 -20.16 6.13
C ALA A 67 -8.01 -19.04 5.29
N ALA A 68 -8.75 -17.98 4.98
CA ALA A 68 -8.22 -16.82 4.27
C ALA A 68 -7.19 -16.07 5.11
N LEU A 69 -7.41 -15.92 6.42
CA LEU A 69 -6.45 -15.32 7.34
C LEU A 69 -5.17 -16.15 7.40
N ALA A 70 -5.26 -17.47 7.61
CA ALA A 70 -4.10 -18.35 7.61
C ALA A 70 -3.30 -18.30 6.29
N SER A 71 -4.00 -18.19 5.14
CA SER A 71 -3.36 -18.00 3.84
C SER A 71 -2.66 -16.64 3.73
N ALA A 72 -3.24 -15.57 4.27
CA ALA A 72 -2.65 -14.24 4.27
C ALA A 72 -1.43 -14.15 5.18
N GLU A 73 -1.50 -14.74 6.38
CA GLU A 73 -0.38 -14.88 7.32
C GLU A 73 0.78 -15.62 6.65
N ASN A 74 0.51 -16.79 6.05
CA ASN A 74 1.54 -17.54 5.34
C ASN A 74 2.16 -16.74 4.17
N SER A 75 1.37 -15.92 3.48
CA SER A 75 1.87 -15.07 2.39
C SER A 75 2.77 -13.94 2.92
N TYR A 76 2.45 -13.38 4.07
CA TYR A 76 3.25 -12.34 4.73
C TYR A 76 4.56 -12.92 5.32
N ASP A 77 4.50 -14.07 6.00
CA ASP A 77 5.66 -14.70 6.61
C ASP A 77 6.70 -15.20 5.59
N ASN A 78 6.23 -15.58 4.40
CA ASN A 78 7.07 -16.03 3.30
C ASN A 78 7.31 -14.94 2.24
N LEU A 79 7.12 -13.67 2.60
CA LEU A 79 7.27 -12.56 1.68
C LEU A 79 8.72 -12.45 1.18
N SER A 80 8.89 -12.51 -0.14
CA SER A 80 10.15 -12.17 -0.79
C SER A 80 10.13 -10.70 -1.19
N LEU A 81 11.12 -9.96 -0.69
CA LEU A 81 11.31 -8.55 -1.03
C LEU A 81 12.52 -8.42 -1.96
N PRO A 82 12.42 -7.64 -3.06
CA PRO A 82 13.51 -7.52 -4.04
C PRO A 82 14.86 -7.11 -3.42
N ILE A 83 14.84 -6.19 -2.45
CA ILE A 83 16.07 -5.75 -1.76
C ILE A 83 16.67 -6.84 -0.87
N MET A 84 15.83 -7.67 -0.24
CA MET A 84 16.29 -8.80 0.57
C MET A 84 16.89 -9.88 -0.32
N ASP A 85 16.26 -10.20 -1.44
CA ASP A 85 16.79 -11.14 -2.44
C ASP A 85 18.14 -10.70 -3.00
N LEU A 86 18.30 -9.39 -3.25
CA LEU A 86 19.56 -8.82 -3.72
C LEU A 86 20.67 -8.94 -2.68
N VAL A 87 20.37 -8.65 -1.41
CA VAL A 87 21.31 -8.83 -0.29
C VAL A 87 21.69 -10.30 -0.12
N VAL A 88 20.71 -11.20 -0.08
CA VAL A 88 20.94 -12.65 0.04
C VAL A 88 21.78 -13.17 -1.13
N SER A 89 21.51 -12.71 -2.34
CA SER A 89 22.26 -13.07 -3.54
C SER A 89 23.71 -12.56 -3.51
N ALA A 90 23.92 -11.35 -2.99
CA ALA A 90 25.27 -10.78 -2.81
C ALA A 90 26.10 -11.56 -1.79
N LEU A 91 25.49 -12.01 -0.70
CA LEU A 91 26.15 -12.81 0.35
C LEU A 91 26.64 -14.17 -0.13
N LYS A 92 26.08 -14.71 -1.22
CA LYS A 92 26.48 -16.00 -1.80
C LYS A 92 27.74 -15.92 -2.69
N LYS A 93 28.34 -14.74 -2.86
CA LYS A 93 29.47 -14.50 -3.78
C LYS A 93 30.76 -14.24 -3.02
N ASP A 94 31.90 -14.57 -3.64
CA ASP A 94 33.22 -14.36 -3.02
C ASP A 94 33.53 -12.87 -2.80
N ASP A 95 33.01 -12.00 -3.66
CA ASP A 95 33.11 -10.54 -3.63
C ASP A 95 31.96 -9.86 -2.85
N TRP A 96 31.33 -10.56 -1.91
CA TRP A 96 30.15 -10.10 -1.16
C TRP A 96 30.32 -8.69 -0.56
N CYS A 97 31.51 -8.37 -0.01
CA CYS A 97 31.83 -7.05 0.55
C CYS A 97 31.60 -5.91 -0.45
N GLN A 98 32.05 -6.08 -1.69
CA GLN A 98 31.94 -5.06 -2.73
C GLN A 98 30.49 -4.95 -3.22
N ARG A 99 29.79 -6.08 -3.35
CA ARG A 99 28.38 -6.12 -3.75
C ARG A 99 27.46 -5.47 -2.72
N LEU A 100 27.61 -5.81 -1.44
CA LEU A 100 26.84 -5.15 -0.37
C LEU A 100 27.13 -3.65 -0.33
N LYS A 101 28.37 -3.23 -0.58
CA LYS A 101 28.71 -1.82 -0.65
C LYS A 101 27.99 -1.12 -1.81
N ALA A 102 27.91 -1.76 -2.98
CA ALA A 102 27.17 -1.22 -4.12
C ALA A 102 25.65 -1.14 -3.87
N ILE A 103 25.09 -2.08 -3.11
CA ILE A 103 23.66 -2.07 -2.73
C ILE A 103 23.38 -0.96 -1.72
N LEU A 104 24.24 -0.80 -0.71
CA LEU A 104 24.07 0.15 0.38
C LEU A 104 24.47 1.58 0.01
N ASP A 105 25.36 1.76 -0.95
CA ASP A 105 25.85 3.07 -1.37
C ASP A 105 25.91 3.11 -2.91
N PRO A 106 24.73 3.06 -3.57
CA PRO A 106 24.68 3.09 -5.02
C PRO A 106 25.33 4.39 -5.53
N PRO A 107 26.14 4.32 -6.59
CA PRO A 107 26.74 5.53 -7.16
C PRO A 107 25.63 6.49 -7.58
N ILE A 108 25.79 7.77 -7.25
CA ILE A 108 24.88 8.81 -7.71
C ILE A 108 25.03 8.88 -9.23
N THR A 109 24.08 8.31 -9.96
CA THR A 109 23.93 8.60 -11.38
C THR A 109 23.36 10.00 -11.45
N VAL A 110 24.18 10.95 -11.89
CA VAL A 110 23.65 12.20 -12.44
C VAL A 110 22.84 11.74 -13.64
N GLU A 111 21.52 11.80 -13.53
CA GLU A 111 20.63 11.75 -14.69
C GLU A 111 21.09 12.93 -15.56
N SER A 112 21.93 12.65 -16.55
CA SER A 112 22.21 13.59 -17.62
C SER A 112 20.86 13.87 -18.26
N SER A 113 20.26 15.00 -17.91
CA SER A 113 19.12 15.52 -18.65
C SER A 113 19.64 15.70 -20.07
N ASP A 114 19.23 14.79 -20.95
CA ASP A 114 19.39 14.95 -22.39
C ASP A 114 18.42 16.06 -22.78
N GLU A 115 18.86 17.29 -22.54
CA GLU A 115 18.24 18.50 -23.03
C GLU A 115 18.47 18.54 -24.54
N GLU A 116 17.60 17.86 -25.28
CA GLU A 116 17.47 18.07 -26.73
C GLU A 116 17.26 19.56 -26.97
N ALA A 117 18.28 20.22 -27.50
CA ALA A 117 18.26 21.62 -27.85
C ALA A 117 17.23 21.83 -28.98
N ALA A 118 16.00 22.15 -28.61
CA ALA A 118 15.00 22.64 -29.53
C ALA A 118 15.52 23.97 -30.10
N GLY A 119 15.83 23.94 -31.39
CA GLY A 119 16.25 25.11 -32.15
C GLY A 119 15.25 26.26 -31.99
N ASP A 120 15.79 27.39 -31.58
CA ASP A 120 15.30 28.72 -31.91
C ASP A 120 15.01 28.81 -33.41
N ASP A 121 13.85 29.35 -33.76
CA ASP A 121 13.61 30.17 -34.97
C ASP A 121 12.16 30.70 -34.88
N GLY A 122 12.03 31.96 -34.48
CA GLY A 122 10.78 32.58 -34.04
C GLY A 122 9.76 32.97 -35.12
N GLY A 123 8.68 33.59 -34.64
CA GLY A 123 7.82 34.44 -35.44
C GLY A 123 6.36 34.47 -35.01
N GLY A 124 5.91 35.65 -34.55
CA GLY A 124 4.55 36.12 -34.81
C GLY A 124 3.69 36.37 -33.58
N ASP A 125 3.58 37.65 -33.21
CA ASP A 125 2.58 38.23 -32.32
C ASP A 125 1.14 38.16 -32.88
N ASP A 126 0.19 38.64 -32.07
CA ASP A 126 -1.27 38.86 -32.26
C ASP A 126 -2.16 37.62 -32.05
N ASP A 127 -3.29 37.67 -31.34
CA ASP A 127 -4.05 38.77 -30.75
C ASP A 127 -5.04 38.15 -29.74
N GLY A 128 -5.52 38.97 -28.79
CA GLY A 128 -6.31 38.53 -27.64
C GLY A 128 -7.71 37.95 -27.89
N ASP A 129 -8.24 37.31 -26.84
CA ASP A 129 -9.67 37.27 -26.54
C ASP A 129 -9.87 36.87 -25.07
N ASP A 130 -10.16 37.87 -24.25
CA ASP A 130 -11.22 37.94 -23.22
C ASP A 130 -11.91 36.59 -22.91
N GLY A 131 -11.77 35.99 -21.73
CA GLY A 131 -12.36 36.50 -20.50
C GLY A 131 -13.76 35.93 -20.29
N GLU A 132 -13.89 34.78 -19.62
CA GLU A 132 -15.08 34.45 -18.83
C GLU A 132 -14.66 33.65 -17.59
N GLY A 133 -14.52 34.39 -16.48
CA GLY A 133 -14.71 33.81 -15.15
C GLY A 133 -16.21 33.55 -14.96
N ASN A 134 -16.55 32.34 -14.54
CA ASN A 134 -17.86 32.06 -13.99
C ASN A 134 -17.68 31.86 -12.48
N GLU A 135 -17.77 32.97 -11.76
CA GLU A 135 -18.21 32.98 -10.37
C GLU A 135 -19.73 33.09 -10.42
N ASP A 136 -20.41 32.10 -9.85
CA ASP A 136 -21.79 32.16 -9.33
C ASP A 136 -22.04 30.78 -8.68
N ASP A 137 -22.66 30.61 -7.54
CA ASP A 137 -23.05 31.51 -6.45
C ASP A 137 -23.56 30.56 -5.34
N ASP A 138 -23.60 31.12 -4.15
CA ASP A 138 -23.87 30.60 -2.83
C ASP A 138 -25.08 29.66 -2.64
N GLY A 139 -24.91 28.75 -1.68
CA GLY A 139 -25.70 28.87 -0.45
C GLY A 139 -26.95 27.99 -0.25
N GLU A 140 -26.91 27.28 0.89
CA GLU A 140 -28.03 27.15 1.86
C GLU A 140 -29.18 26.17 1.50
N LYS A 141 -29.70 25.25 2.33
CA LYS A 141 -30.04 25.29 3.77
C LYS A 141 -30.19 23.88 4.38
N ASN A 142 -29.89 23.82 5.67
CA ASN A 142 -30.43 22.86 6.63
C ASN A 142 -31.97 22.92 6.66
N GLU A 143 -32.65 21.77 6.74
CA GLU A 143 -33.94 21.67 7.40
C GLU A 143 -33.99 20.42 8.28
N ASP A 144 -33.99 20.67 9.59
CA ASP A 144 -34.45 19.76 10.63
C ASP A 144 -35.91 19.36 10.40
N LYS A 145 -36.21 18.06 10.57
CA LYS A 145 -37.53 17.61 11.04
C LYS A 145 -37.48 16.25 11.70
#